data_AF-A0A7J7LWK3-F1
#
_entry.id   AF-A0A7J7LWK3-F1
#
_cell.length_a   1.000
_cell.length_b   1.000
_cell.length_c   1.000
_cell.angle_alpha   90.00
_cell.angle_beta   90.00
_cell.angle_gamma   90.00
#
_symmetry.space_group_name_H-M   'P 1'
#
loop_
_entity.id
_entity.type
_entity.pdbx_description
1 polymer ?
#
loop_
_entity_poly.entity_id
_entity_poly.type
_entity_poly.pdbx_seq_one_letter_code
_entity_poly.pdbx_strand_id
1 'polypeptide(L)'
;MATTDISPKFQTPDTFRPIPQLKPDVSLVSAHDGLEYWQYMIAGSVAGCVEHTAMFPVDTLKTRMQALVSFPAQASVGLRQALGSILKVEGPRGLYRGIGAMGLGAGPAHAVYFSVYEFCKEYFSNGDPNNSGAHAVSGVFATVASDAVFTPMDMVKQRLQLSNTPYKGVMDCVTTVFKEEGFKAFYASYRTTVVMNAPFTAVHFATYEASKKGLSEVSPDSVNDESLVVHATAGAAAGALAAALTTPLDVVKTQLQCQGVCGCDRFSSTSIRDVVRTIVRKDGYVGLIRGWKPRMLFHAPAAAICWSTYEAAKSFFHELNASASSSRP
;
A
#
# COMPACT_ATOMS: atom_id res chain seq x y z
N MET A 1 -48.58 15.58 70.63
CA MET A 1 -47.97 16.66 69.82
C MET A 1 -46.48 16.37 69.76
N ALA A 2 -45.95 16.06 68.56
CA ALA A 2 -44.54 15.84 68.12
C ALA A 2 -43.67 14.81 68.90
N THR A 3 -43.30 13.62 68.36
CA THR A 3 -42.14 13.28 67.47
C THR A 3 -40.81 13.81 68.02
N THR A 4 -39.74 13.03 68.22
CA THR A 4 -39.05 12.13 67.26
C THR A 4 -38.06 11.21 68.01
N ASP A 5 -37.86 10.02 67.47
CA ASP A 5 -36.97 8.94 67.90
C ASP A 5 -35.70 8.90 67.03
N ILE A 6 -34.50 8.76 67.62
CA ILE A 6 -33.25 8.45 66.91
C ILE A 6 -32.37 7.56 67.79
N SER A 7 -32.40 6.25 67.54
CA SER A 7 -31.41 5.26 67.99
C SER A 7 -30.38 4.93 66.88
N PRO A 8 -29.15 4.52 67.23
CA PRO A 8 -28.01 4.43 66.31
C PRO A 8 -28.05 3.14 65.48
N LYS A 9 -27.78 3.25 64.17
CA LYS A 9 -27.70 2.09 63.26
C LYS A 9 -26.25 1.64 63.09
N PHE A 10 -26.02 0.37 63.44
CA PHE A 10 -24.85 -0.43 63.10
C PHE A 10 -24.58 -0.40 61.58
N GLN A 11 -23.33 -0.18 61.18
CA GLN A 11 -22.85 -0.40 59.81
C GLN A 11 -22.29 -1.82 59.66
N THR A 12 -22.97 -2.66 58.88
CA THR A 12 -22.41 -3.89 58.28
C THR A 12 -21.91 -3.58 56.86
N PRO A 13 -20.83 -4.24 56.38
CA PRO A 13 -20.19 -3.91 55.12
C PRO A 13 -20.82 -4.69 53.95
N ASP A 14 -21.85 -4.10 53.34
CA ASP A 14 -22.36 -4.48 52.02
C ASP A 14 -22.25 -3.21 51.16
N THR A 15 -21.39 -3.09 50.17
CA THR A 15 -21.63 -3.60 48.82
C THR A 15 -20.46 -3.15 47.95
N PHE A 16 -20.07 -4.01 47.02
CA PHE A 16 -19.14 -3.73 45.93
C PHE A 16 -19.43 -2.35 45.31
N ARG A 17 -18.45 -1.45 45.33
CA ARG A 17 -18.47 -0.30 44.41
C ARG A 17 -18.47 -0.87 42.98
N PRO A 18 -19.40 -0.47 42.10
CA PRO A 18 -19.24 -0.78 40.69
C PRO A 18 -17.93 -0.13 40.24
N ILE A 19 -16.98 -0.95 39.80
CA ILE A 19 -15.83 -0.48 39.04
C ILE A 19 -16.44 0.33 37.88
N PRO A 20 -15.97 1.57 37.61
CA PRO A 20 -16.42 2.30 36.42
C PRO A 20 -16.20 1.36 35.24
N GLN A 21 -17.29 0.96 34.58
CA GLN A 21 -17.20 0.18 33.35
C GLN A 21 -16.43 1.06 32.37
N LEU A 22 -15.13 0.79 32.24
CA LEU A 22 -14.34 1.27 31.13
C LEU A 22 -14.96 0.59 29.91
N LYS A 23 -15.96 1.27 29.32
CA LYS A 23 -16.39 0.96 27.96
C LYS A 23 -15.10 0.91 27.16
N PRO A 24 -14.78 -0.22 26.50
CA PRO A 24 -13.83 -0.13 25.42
C PRO A 24 -14.54 0.71 24.38
N ASP A 25 -14.28 2.02 24.37
CA ASP A 25 -14.45 2.84 23.18
C ASP A 25 -13.45 2.27 22.17
N VAL A 26 -13.88 1.17 21.57
CA VAL A 26 -13.50 0.76 20.24
C VAL A 26 -13.87 1.95 19.41
N SER A 27 -12.87 2.80 19.24
CA SER A 27 -12.84 3.87 18.28
C SER A 27 -12.85 3.20 16.91
N LEU A 28 -14.03 2.68 16.53
CA LEU A 28 -14.55 2.83 15.18
C LEU A 28 -14.21 4.26 14.81
N VAL A 29 -13.21 4.40 13.95
CA VAL A 29 -12.65 5.65 13.45
C VAL A 29 -13.70 6.77 13.54
N SER A 30 -13.55 7.59 14.58
CA SER A 30 -14.49 8.65 14.87
C SER A 30 -14.45 9.66 13.73
N ALA A 31 -15.64 10.17 13.41
CA ALA A 31 -15.93 11.29 12.54
C ALA A 31 -15.72 11.04 11.04
N HIS A 32 -16.83 10.77 10.34
CA HIS A 32 -17.04 11.55 9.13
C HIS A 32 -16.95 13.02 9.58
N ASP A 33 -15.90 13.75 9.16
CA ASP A 33 -15.69 15.22 9.21
C ASP A 33 -16.89 16.02 8.65
N GLY A 34 -18.14 15.57 8.73
CA GLY A 34 -19.30 16.23 8.11
C GLY A 34 -19.36 16.12 6.58
N LEU A 35 -18.51 15.30 5.95
CA LEU A 35 -18.58 14.99 4.52
C LEU A 35 -19.46 13.76 4.27
N GLU A 36 -20.11 13.74 3.11
CA GLU A 36 -20.83 12.55 2.65
C GLU A 36 -19.85 11.46 2.19
N TYR A 37 -20.24 10.19 2.29
CA TYR A 37 -19.40 9.04 1.94
C TYR A 37 -18.80 9.13 0.52
N TRP A 38 -19.56 9.60 -0.48
CA TRP A 38 -19.07 9.75 -1.85
C TRP A 38 -17.97 10.81 -1.97
N GLN A 39 -17.97 11.84 -1.11
CA GLN A 39 -16.95 12.89 -1.10
C GLN A 39 -15.60 12.31 -0.64
N TYR A 40 -15.62 11.43 0.37
CA TYR A 40 -14.44 10.67 0.78
C TYR A 40 -13.93 9.75 -0.32
N MET A 41 -14.83 9.06 -1.02
CA MET A 41 -14.47 8.18 -2.14
C MET A 41 -13.78 8.95 -3.27
N ILE A 42 -14.28 10.14 -3.62
CA ILE A 42 -13.64 10.99 -4.64
C ILE A 42 -12.32 11.56 -4.13
N ALA A 43 -12.27 12.07 -2.89
CA ALA A 43 -11.04 12.59 -2.30
C ALA A 43 -9.92 11.52 -2.28
N GLY A 44 -10.24 10.30 -1.86
CA GLY A 44 -9.32 9.17 -1.90
C GLY A 44 -8.90 8.78 -3.32
N SER A 45 -9.83 8.78 -4.27
CA SER A 45 -9.53 8.48 -5.68
C SER A 45 -8.61 9.51 -6.32
N VAL A 46 -8.83 10.81 -6.05
CA VAL A 46 -7.96 11.90 -6.52
C VAL A 46 -6.59 11.80 -5.88
N ALA A 47 -6.52 11.57 -4.58
CA ALA A 47 -5.27 11.37 -3.85
C ALA A 47 -4.43 10.23 -4.44
N GLY A 48 -5.03 9.06 -4.65
CA GLY A 48 -4.36 7.91 -5.27
C GLY A 48 -3.91 8.17 -6.71
N CYS A 49 -4.72 8.88 -7.52
CA CYS A 49 -4.34 9.25 -8.88
C CYS A 49 -3.13 10.20 -8.90
N VAL A 50 -3.12 11.21 -8.02
CA VAL A 50 -2.02 12.18 -7.93
C VAL A 50 -0.76 11.51 -7.41
N GLU A 51 -0.86 10.69 -6.36
CA GLU A 51 0.24 9.88 -5.85
C GLU A 51 0.84 9.01 -6.96
N HIS A 52 0.03 8.16 -7.61
CA HIS A 52 0.55 7.27 -8.65
C HIS A 52 1.15 8.03 -9.82
N THR A 53 0.60 9.18 -10.20
CA THR A 53 1.16 10.01 -11.28
C THR A 53 2.50 10.60 -10.87
N ALA A 54 2.59 11.18 -9.67
CA ALA A 54 3.82 11.79 -9.16
C ALA A 54 4.94 10.76 -8.90
N MET A 55 4.56 9.57 -8.45
CA MET A 55 5.48 8.47 -8.15
C MET A 55 5.85 7.63 -9.37
N PHE A 56 5.16 7.80 -10.49
CA PHE A 56 5.36 6.99 -11.69
C PHE A 56 6.82 7.01 -12.22
N PRO A 57 7.54 8.15 -12.26
CA PRO A 57 8.95 8.16 -12.64
C PRO A 57 9.86 7.31 -11.74
N VAL A 58 9.55 7.26 -10.45
CA VAL A 58 10.28 6.46 -9.46
C VAL A 58 9.99 4.98 -9.66
N ASP A 59 8.73 4.63 -9.92
CA ASP A 59 8.33 3.27 -10.26
C ASP A 59 9.08 2.79 -11.51
N THR A 60 9.14 3.61 -12.56
CA THR A 60 9.88 3.27 -13.78
C THR A 60 11.37 3.03 -13.51
N LEU A 61 11.99 3.86 -12.67
CA LEU A 61 13.38 3.67 -12.23
C LEU A 61 13.56 2.36 -11.47
N LYS A 62 12.70 2.10 -10.48
CA LYS A 62 12.69 0.88 -9.67
C LYS A 62 12.56 -0.36 -10.58
N THR A 63 11.55 -0.37 -11.45
CA THR A 63 11.27 -1.47 -12.38
C THR A 63 12.48 -1.77 -13.26
N ARG A 64 13.12 -0.76 -13.87
CA ARG A 64 14.33 -0.98 -14.70
C ARG A 64 15.50 -1.52 -13.88
N MET A 65 15.71 -1.00 -12.67
CA MET A 65 16.78 -1.49 -11.79
C MET A 65 16.56 -2.93 -11.31
N GLN A 66 15.30 -3.37 -11.17
CA GLN A 66 14.94 -4.71 -10.69
C GLN A 66 14.80 -5.75 -11.82
N ALA A 67 14.35 -5.32 -13.00
CA ALA A 67 14.15 -6.19 -14.16
C ALA A 67 15.45 -6.55 -14.88
N LEU A 68 16.45 -5.66 -14.86
CA LEU A 68 17.73 -5.91 -15.50
C LEU A 68 18.56 -6.95 -14.70
N VAL A 69 18.78 -8.10 -15.33
CA VAL A 69 19.91 -8.99 -15.02
C VAL A 69 21.15 -8.32 -15.59
N SER A 70 22.17 -8.09 -14.76
CA SER A 70 23.34 -7.33 -15.18
C SER A 70 24.12 -8.13 -16.21
N PHE A 71 24.31 -7.58 -17.42
CA PHE A 71 25.55 -7.85 -18.15
C PHE A 71 26.73 -7.32 -17.29
N PRO A 72 27.91 -7.95 -17.30
CA PRO A 72 28.99 -7.68 -16.33
C PRO A 72 29.51 -6.24 -16.30
N ALA A 73 29.13 -5.39 -17.27
CA ALA A 73 29.57 -4.01 -17.39
C ALA A 73 28.65 -2.94 -16.71
N GLN A 74 27.50 -3.33 -16.15
CA GLN A 74 26.48 -2.38 -15.67
C GLN A 74 26.03 -2.60 -14.22
N ALA A 75 26.85 -3.28 -13.42
CA ALA A 75 26.49 -3.78 -12.09
C ALA A 75 26.22 -2.72 -10.99
N SER A 76 26.38 -1.43 -11.26
CA SER A 76 26.21 -0.40 -10.24
C SER A 76 25.79 0.96 -10.82
N VAL A 77 24.83 0.96 -11.76
CA VAL A 77 24.26 2.22 -12.24
C VAL A 77 23.52 2.88 -11.07
N GLY A 78 24.07 3.98 -10.55
CA GLY A 78 23.43 4.76 -9.49
C GLY A 78 22.10 5.34 -9.95
N LEU A 79 21.19 5.61 -9.01
CA LEU A 79 19.84 6.18 -9.29
C LEU A 79 19.90 7.37 -10.27
N ARG A 80 20.88 8.26 -10.09
CA ARG A 80 21.09 9.44 -10.95
C ARG A 80 21.52 9.08 -12.37
N GLN A 81 22.37 8.06 -12.51
CA GLN A 81 22.84 7.60 -13.82
C GLN A 81 21.73 6.86 -14.57
N ALA A 82 20.90 6.08 -13.86
CA ALA A 82 19.72 5.44 -14.44
C ALA A 82 18.72 6.49 -14.95
N LEU A 83 18.39 7.48 -14.12
CA LEU A 83 17.52 8.59 -14.53
C LEU A 83 18.10 9.39 -15.70
N GLY A 84 19.39 9.73 -15.65
CA GLY A 84 20.07 10.43 -16.74
C GLY A 84 20.06 9.64 -18.05
N SER A 85 20.20 8.31 -17.99
CA SER A 85 20.11 7.44 -19.17
C SER A 85 18.69 7.45 -19.77
N ILE A 86 17.65 7.36 -18.95
CA ILE A 86 16.26 7.35 -19.42
C ILE A 86 15.93 8.69 -20.08
N LEU A 87 16.25 9.80 -19.43
CA LEU A 87 15.99 11.14 -19.96
C LEU A 87 16.74 11.41 -21.27
N LYS A 88 17.95 10.87 -21.44
CA LYS A 88 18.72 11.02 -22.68
C LYS A 88 18.18 10.15 -23.83
N VAL A 89 17.75 8.93 -23.55
CA VAL A 89 17.36 7.96 -24.60
C VAL A 89 15.88 8.08 -24.98
N GLU A 90 14.99 8.22 -23.99
CA GLU A 90 13.54 8.15 -24.19
C GLU A 90 12.84 9.48 -23.88
N GLY A 91 13.55 10.44 -23.30
CA GLY A 91 13.00 11.69 -22.84
C GLY A 91 12.10 11.54 -21.60
N PRO A 92 11.52 12.66 -21.12
CA PRO A 92 10.68 12.67 -19.92
C PRO A 92 9.37 11.89 -20.09
N ARG A 93 8.86 11.75 -21.33
CA ARG A 93 7.66 10.94 -21.60
C ARG A 93 7.91 9.44 -21.41
N GLY A 94 9.15 8.97 -21.58
CA GLY A 94 9.54 7.59 -21.33
C GLY A 94 9.29 7.15 -19.88
N LEU A 95 9.43 8.09 -18.93
CA LEU A 95 9.19 7.84 -17.51
C LEU A 95 7.73 7.47 -17.20
N TYR A 96 6.77 7.89 -18.04
CA TYR A 96 5.32 7.70 -17.85
C TYR A 96 4.72 6.56 -18.69
N ARG A 97 5.54 5.76 -19.38
CA ARG A 97 5.05 4.60 -20.14
C ARG A 97 4.48 3.54 -19.19
N GLY A 98 3.20 3.20 -19.38
CA GLY A 98 2.48 2.24 -18.55
C GLY A 98 1.48 2.85 -17.56
N ILE A 99 1.42 4.19 -17.42
CA ILE A 99 0.47 4.85 -16.51
C ILE A 99 -0.98 4.50 -16.82
N GLY A 100 -1.32 4.30 -18.10
CA GLY A 100 -2.65 3.85 -18.52
C GLY A 100 -3.00 2.45 -17.99
N ALA A 101 -2.02 1.53 -17.90
CA ALA A 101 -2.27 0.20 -17.33
C ALA A 101 -2.53 0.30 -15.83
N MET A 102 -1.82 1.18 -15.11
CA MET A 102 -2.08 1.46 -13.70
C MET A 102 -3.50 1.98 -13.49
N GLY A 103 -3.92 2.99 -14.25
CA GLY A 103 -5.27 3.56 -14.16
C GLY A 103 -6.38 2.54 -14.43
N LEU A 104 -6.20 1.69 -15.45
CA LEU A 104 -7.18 0.65 -15.80
C LEU A 104 -7.25 -0.49 -14.75
N GLY A 105 -6.16 -0.77 -14.04
CA GLY A 105 -6.11 -1.84 -13.04
C GLY A 105 -6.50 -1.43 -11.63
N ALA A 106 -6.14 -0.22 -11.21
CA ALA A 106 -6.30 0.22 -9.83
C ALA A 106 -7.77 0.32 -9.40
N GLY A 107 -8.63 0.95 -10.20
CA GLY A 107 -10.04 1.13 -9.86
C GLY A 107 -10.78 -0.19 -9.59
N PRO A 108 -10.78 -1.15 -10.54
CA PRO A 108 -11.42 -2.45 -10.34
C PRO A 108 -10.86 -3.24 -9.15
N ALA A 109 -9.54 -3.18 -8.93
CA ALA A 109 -8.91 -3.86 -7.80
C ALA A 109 -9.40 -3.31 -6.45
N HIS A 110 -9.50 -1.99 -6.29
CA HIS A 110 -10.05 -1.38 -5.07
C HIS A 110 -11.53 -1.71 -4.87
N ALA A 111 -12.33 -1.70 -5.94
CA ALA A 111 -13.74 -2.09 -5.86
C ALA A 111 -13.89 -3.52 -5.33
N VAL A 112 -13.07 -4.45 -5.83
CA VAL A 112 -13.05 -5.84 -5.38
C VAL A 112 -12.54 -5.94 -3.93
N TYR A 113 -11.50 -5.18 -3.57
CA TYR A 113 -10.99 -5.13 -2.20
C TYR A 113 -12.10 -4.78 -1.21
N PHE A 114 -12.77 -3.64 -1.39
CA PHE A 114 -13.82 -3.21 -0.47
C PHE A 114 -15.02 -4.15 -0.48
N SER A 115 -15.43 -4.66 -1.65
CA SER A 115 -16.56 -5.60 -1.74
C SER A 115 -16.28 -6.89 -0.99
N VAL A 116 -15.10 -7.49 -1.18
CA VAL A 116 -14.71 -8.73 -0.51
C VAL A 116 -14.45 -8.50 0.97
N TYR A 117 -13.86 -7.36 1.34
CA TYR A 117 -13.64 -6.99 2.72
C TYR A 117 -14.96 -6.89 3.49
N GLU A 118 -15.96 -6.17 2.95
CA GLU A 118 -17.27 -6.00 3.59
C GLU A 118 -18.01 -7.33 3.68
N PHE A 119 -18.03 -8.12 2.60
CA PHE A 119 -18.65 -9.45 2.59
C PHE A 119 -18.03 -10.40 3.61
N CYS A 120 -16.70 -10.50 3.65
CA CYS A 120 -15.99 -11.34 4.61
C CYS A 120 -16.17 -10.84 6.04
N LYS A 121 -16.13 -9.51 6.25
CA LYS A 121 -16.32 -8.90 7.56
C LYS A 121 -17.71 -9.25 8.11
N GLU A 122 -18.77 -9.07 7.32
CA GLU A 122 -20.12 -9.44 7.74
C GLU A 122 -20.24 -10.93 8.07
N TYR A 123 -19.63 -11.79 7.26
CA TYR A 123 -19.64 -13.23 7.46
C TYR A 123 -18.87 -13.68 8.71
N PHE A 124 -17.67 -13.13 8.95
CA PHE A 124 -16.79 -13.56 10.05
C PHE A 124 -17.04 -12.81 11.37
N SER A 125 -17.58 -11.60 11.33
CA SER A 125 -17.88 -10.83 12.55
C SER A 125 -19.06 -11.42 13.33
N ASN A 126 -19.96 -12.20 12.69
CA ASN A 126 -21.10 -12.88 13.33
C ASN A 126 -21.90 -11.97 14.30
N GLY A 127 -22.05 -10.68 13.94
CA GLY A 127 -22.73 -9.67 14.74
C GLY A 127 -21.90 -8.94 15.80
N ASP A 128 -20.61 -9.27 15.99
CA ASP A 128 -19.68 -8.53 16.85
C ASP A 128 -18.81 -7.56 16.01
N PRO A 129 -19.06 -6.24 16.09
CA PRO A 129 -18.31 -5.23 15.34
C PRO A 129 -16.85 -5.10 15.78
N ASN A 130 -16.44 -5.67 16.92
CA ASN A 130 -15.12 -5.47 17.50
C ASN A 130 -14.20 -6.71 17.42
N ASN A 131 -14.59 -7.72 16.64
CA ASN A 131 -13.77 -8.90 16.45
C ASN A 131 -12.54 -8.58 15.56
N SER A 132 -11.42 -8.21 16.18
CA SER A 132 -10.16 -7.90 15.46
C SER A 132 -9.68 -9.04 14.56
N GLY A 133 -9.95 -10.30 14.94
CA GLY A 133 -9.64 -11.47 14.12
C GLY A 133 -10.45 -11.52 12.82
N ALA A 134 -11.74 -11.18 12.88
CA ALA A 134 -12.60 -11.11 11.70
C ALA A 134 -12.13 -10.03 10.72
N HIS A 135 -11.71 -8.86 11.22
CA HIS A 135 -11.12 -7.82 10.38
C HIS A 135 -9.81 -8.25 9.72
N ALA A 136 -8.93 -8.91 10.48
CA ALA A 136 -7.66 -9.40 9.95
C ALA A 136 -7.85 -10.45 8.85
N VAL A 137 -8.73 -11.43 9.08
CA VAL A 137 -9.03 -12.48 8.10
C VAL A 137 -9.70 -11.89 6.86
N SER A 138 -10.66 -10.98 7.04
CA SER A 138 -11.33 -10.30 5.92
C SER A 138 -10.36 -9.46 5.09
N GLY A 139 -9.42 -8.78 5.74
CA GLY A 139 -8.33 -8.06 5.07
C GLY A 139 -7.49 -8.99 4.19
N VAL A 140 -7.12 -10.17 4.69
CA VAL A 140 -6.34 -11.15 3.92
C VAL A 140 -7.12 -11.62 2.66
N PHE A 141 -8.39 -11.99 2.80
CA PHE A 141 -9.21 -12.40 1.66
C PHE A 141 -9.39 -11.26 0.64
N ALA A 142 -9.64 -10.04 1.13
CA ALA A 142 -9.77 -8.86 0.29
C ALA A 142 -8.49 -8.55 -0.49
N THR A 143 -7.32 -8.61 0.17
CA THR A 143 -6.03 -8.41 -0.48
C THR A 143 -5.78 -9.46 -1.56
N VAL A 144 -6.01 -10.74 -1.26
CA VAL A 144 -5.82 -11.84 -2.24
C VAL A 144 -6.73 -11.67 -3.46
N ALA A 145 -8.00 -11.33 -3.24
CA ALA A 145 -8.95 -11.11 -4.34
C ALA A 145 -8.61 -9.86 -5.17
N SER A 146 -8.24 -8.75 -4.51
CA SER A 146 -7.81 -7.53 -5.17
C SER A 146 -6.53 -7.73 -6.01
N ASP A 147 -5.54 -8.44 -5.46
CA ASP A 147 -4.31 -8.77 -6.15
C ASP A 147 -4.57 -9.61 -7.41
N ALA A 148 -5.56 -10.50 -7.39
CA ALA A 148 -5.92 -11.30 -8.57
C ALA A 148 -6.40 -10.40 -9.72
N VAL A 149 -7.16 -9.35 -9.41
CA VAL A 149 -7.66 -8.39 -10.41
C VAL A 149 -6.57 -7.42 -10.85
N PHE A 150 -5.68 -7.01 -9.94
CA PHE A 150 -4.61 -6.06 -10.22
C PHE A 150 -3.43 -6.66 -10.99
N THR A 151 -3.09 -7.93 -10.73
CA THR A 151 -1.86 -8.57 -11.25
C THR A 151 -1.70 -8.49 -12.78
N PRO A 152 -2.73 -8.72 -13.61
CA PRO A 152 -2.59 -8.60 -15.07
C PRO A 152 -2.17 -7.21 -15.52
N MET A 153 -2.75 -6.16 -14.94
CA MET A 153 -2.43 -4.77 -15.29
C MET A 153 -1.07 -4.36 -14.73
N ASP A 154 -0.70 -4.84 -13.54
CA ASP A 154 0.64 -4.65 -13.00
C ASP A 154 1.71 -5.29 -13.91
N MET A 155 1.47 -6.50 -14.44
CA MET A 155 2.37 -7.13 -15.39
C MET A 155 2.55 -6.29 -16.67
N VAL A 156 1.45 -5.77 -17.23
CA VAL A 156 1.49 -4.92 -18.44
C VAL A 156 2.25 -3.62 -18.17
N LYS A 157 1.99 -2.97 -17.03
CA LYS A 157 2.72 -1.77 -16.57
C LYS A 157 4.23 -2.05 -16.53
N GLN A 158 4.64 -3.13 -15.88
CA GLN A 158 6.05 -3.48 -15.69
C GLN A 158 6.79 -3.67 -17.03
N ARG A 159 6.17 -4.35 -18.00
CA ARG A 159 6.75 -4.54 -19.34
C ARG A 159 6.83 -3.26 -20.16
N LEU A 160 5.88 -2.35 -20.00
CA LEU A 160 5.90 -1.03 -20.65
C LEU A 160 6.94 -0.09 -20.04
N GLN A 161 7.33 -0.31 -18.79
CA GLN A 161 8.37 0.45 -18.09
C GLN A 161 9.80 0.02 -18.44
N LEU A 162 9.98 -1.14 -19.10
CA LEU A 162 11.30 -1.61 -19.56
C LEU A 162 11.91 -0.69 -20.61
N SER A 163 13.24 -0.53 -20.56
CA SER A 163 13.99 0.18 -21.59
C SER A 163 13.83 -0.51 -22.94
N ASN A 164 13.67 0.27 -24.02
CA ASN A 164 13.52 -0.24 -25.39
C ASN A 164 12.39 -1.29 -25.55
N THR A 165 11.30 -1.14 -24.79
CA THR A 165 10.14 -2.04 -24.87
C THR A 165 9.57 -2.12 -26.30
N PRO A 166 9.29 -3.33 -26.83
CA PRO A 166 8.75 -3.50 -28.18
C PRO A 166 7.29 -3.03 -28.31
N TYR A 167 6.60 -2.85 -27.18
CA TYR A 167 5.18 -2.54 -27.16
C TYR A 167 4.91 -1.05 -27.36
N LYS A 168 3.99 -0.73 -28.27
CA LYS A 168 3.56 0.65 -28.56
C LYS A 168 2.63 1.23 -27.50
N GLY A 169 1.94 0.37 -26.74
CA GLY A 169 1.02 0.78 -25.68
C GLY A 169 0.40 -0.39 -24.94
N VAL A 170 -0.58 -0.10 -24.08
CA VAL A 170 -1.24 -1.11 -23.22
C VAL A 170 -1.92 -2.20 -24.04
N MET A 171 -2.75 -1.83 -25.02
CA MET A 171 -3.50 -2.80 -25.83
C MET A 171 -2.59 -3.69 -26.68
N ASP A 172 -1.51 -3.10 -27.22
CA ASP A 172 -0.49 -3.80 -28.00
C ASP A 172 0.27 -4.81 -27.13
N CYS A 173 0.65 -4.41 -25.91
CA CYS A 173 1.24 -5.31 -24.92
C CYS A 173 0.30 -6.46 -24.56
N VAL A 174 -0.96 -6.17 -24.22
CA VAL A 174 -1.95 -7.20 -23.85
C VAL A 174 -2.14 -8.20 -25.00
N THR A 175 -2.32 -7.70 -26.23
CA THR A 175 -2.56 -8.55 -27.40
C THR A 175 -1.35 -9.42 -27.72
N THR A 176 -0.15 -8.86 -27.66
CA THR A 176 1.10 -9.58 -27.97
C THR A 176 1.36 -10.66 -26.92
N VAL A 177 1.26 -10.32 -25.64
CA VAL A 177 1.48 -11.27 -24.54
C VAL A 177 0.44 -12.40 -24.57
N PHE A 178 -0.82 -12.07 -24.85
CA PHE A 178 -1.86 -13.08 -24.98
C PHE A 178 -1.59 -14.05 -26.15
N LYS A 179 -1.08 -13.56 -27.28
CA LYS A 179 -0.77 -14.38 -28.47
C LYS A 179 0.51 -15.20 -28.32
N GLU A 180 1.57 -14.63 -27.76
CA GLU A 180 2.91 -15.24 -27.75
C GLU A 180 3.19 -16.08 -26.49
N GLU A 181 2.62 -15.69 -25.34
CA GLU A 181 2.89 -16.34 -24.05
C GLU A 181 1.65 -16.95 -23.40
N GLY A 182 0.46 -16.52 -23.84
CA GLY A 182 -0.82 -17.01 -23.36
C GLY A 182 -1.26 -16.37 -22.03
N PHE A 183 -2.45 -16.76 -21.59
CA PHE A 183 -3.11 -16.16 -20.42
C PHE A 183 -2.33 -16.34 -19.10
N LYS A 184 -1.57 -17.42 -18.96
CA LYS A 184 -0.78 -17.70 -17.74
C LYS A 184 0.31 -16.66 -17.47
N ALA A 185 0.81 -15.98 -18.51
CA ALA A 185 1.84 -14.96 -18.38
C ALA A 185 1.39 -13.77 -17.51
N PHE A 186 0.13 -13.37 -17.62
CA PHE A 186 -0.45 -12.28 -16.84
C PHE A 186 -0.45 -12.53 -15.34
N TYR A 187 -0.45 -13.80 -14.91
CA TYR A 187 -0.49 -14.20 -13.50
C TYR A 187 0.82 -14.82 -13.01
N ALA A 188 1.91 -14.70 -13.78
CA ALA A 188 3.18 -15.34 -13.46
C ALA A 188 3.73 -14.96 -12.08
N SER A 189 3.49 -13.71 -11.64
CA SER A 189 3.94 -13.19 -10.35
C SER A 189 2.92 -13.27 -9.23
N TYR A 190 1.67 -13.70 -9.49
CA TYR A 190 0.57 -13.64 -8.51
C TYR A 190 0.91 -14.32 -7.18
N ARG A 191 1.47 -15.53 -7.24
CA ARG A 191 1.90 -16.28 -6.04
C ARG A 191 2.94 -15.51 -5.23
N THR A 192 3.90 -14.88 -5.91
CA THR A 192 4.95 -14.09 -5.28
C THR A 192 4.37 -12.85 -4.63
N THR A 193 3.42 -12.16 -5.28
CA THR A 193 2.71 -11.00 -4.73
C THR A 193 2.01 -11.37 -3.42
N VAL A 194 1.21 -12.44 -3.41
CA VAL A 194 0.47 -12.88 -2.22
C VAL A 194 1.43 -13.24 -1.07
N VAL A 195 2.50 -14.00 -1.37
CA VAL A 195 3.51 -14.38 -0.37
C VAL A 195 4.28 -13.17 0.17
N MET A 196 4.47 -12.13 -0.63
CA MET A 196 5.15 -10.90 -0.24
C MET A 196 4.33 -10.02 0.71
N ASN A 197 3.00 -10.04 0.61
CA ASN A 197 2.13 -9.19 1.42
C ASN A 197 2.23 -9.50 2.90
N ALA A 198 2.24 -10.80 3.28
CA ALA A 198 2.33 -11.21 4.68
C ALA A 198 3.56 -10.64 5.43
N PRO A 199 4.81 -10.83 4.94
CA PRO A 199 5.98 -10.24 5.58
C PRO A 199 6.01 -8.71 5.49
N PHE A 200 5.47 -8.12 4.41
CA PHE A 200 5.38 -6.66 4.30
C PHE A 200 4.52 -6.09 5.43
N THR A 201 3.30 -6.61 5.57
CA THR A 201 2.32 -6.17 6.57
C THR A 201 2.81 -6.43 7.99
N ALA A 202 3.40 -7.61 8.26
CA ALA A 202 3.92 -7.94 9.58
C ALA A 202 5.05 -6.99 10.02
N VAL A 203 6.03 -6.73 9.14
CA VAL A 203 7.12 -5.79 9.43
C VAL A 203 6.58 -4.38 9.58
N HIS A 204 5.64 -3.97 8.71
CA HIS A 204 5.06 -2.63 8.75
C HIS A 204 4.38 -2.38 10.09
N PHE A 205 3.46 -3.25 10.53
CA PHE A 205 2.77 -3.09 11.81
C PHE A 205 3.72 -3.16 13.01
N ALA A 206 4.61 -4.15 13.05
CA ALA A 206 5.57 -4.28 14.15
C ALA A 206 6.48 -3.05 14.27
N THR A 207 6.96 -2.54 13.14
CA THR A 207 7.81 -1.34 13.13
C THR A 207 7.03 -0.08 13.46
N TYR A 208 5.78 0.03 12.98
CA TYR A 208 4.90 1.14 13.29
C TYR A 208 4.59 1.22 14.79
N GLU A 209 4.23 0.09 15.41
CA GLU A 209 3.99 0.01 16.85
C GLU A 209 5.23 0.33 17.67
N ALA A 210 6.39 -0.23 17.29
CA ALA A 210 7.66 0.07 17.95
C ALA A 210 8.05 1.54 17.83
N SER A 211 7.88 2.14 16.64
CA SER A 211 8.15 3.56 16.41
C SER A 211 7.22 4.46 17.20
N LYS A 212 5.91 4.12 17.24
CA LYS A 212 4.91 4.86 18.02
C LYS A 212 5.24 4.81 19.52
N LYS A 213 5.56 3.63 20.05
CA LYS A 213 5.92 3.46 21.46
C LYS A 213 7.18 4.26 21.83
N GLY A 214 8.23 4.15 21.03
CA GLY A 214 9.47 4.90 21.27
C GLY A 214 9.27 6.42 21.20
N LEU A 215 8.40 6.89 20.32
CA LEU A 215 8.13 8.33 20.18
C LEU A 215 7.25 8.88 21.32
N SER A 216 6.27 8.09 21.80
CA SER A 216 5.47 8.41 22.99
C SER A 216 6.29 8.47 24.28
N GLU A 217 7.38 7.69 24.38
CA GLU A 217 8.30 7.72 25.53
C GLU A 217 9.21 8.96 25.53
N VAL A 218 9.51 9.53 24.35
CA VAL A 218 10.41 10.68 24.20
C VAL A 218 9.68 12.02 24.32
N SER A 219 8.43 12.12 23.87
CA SER A 219 7.61 13.34 23.96
C SER A 219 6.18 13.06 24.45
N PRO A 220 5.91 13.14 25.76
CA PRO A 220 4.57 12.95 26.34
C PRO A 220 3.58 14.08 26.01
N ASP A 221 4.07 15.32 25.80
CA ASP A 221 3.22 16.53 25.69
C ASP A 221 2.82 16.91 24.25
N SER A 222 3.39 16.28 23.22
CA SER A 222 3.09 16.63 21.82
C SER A 222 2.05 15.75 21.14
N VAL A 223 1.41 14.86 21.90
CA VAL A 223 0.51 13.81 21.39
C VAL A 223 -0.82 14.36 20.82
N ASN A 224 -1.19 15.61 21.11
CA ASN A 224 -2.46 16.19 20.62
C ASN A 224 -2.33 17.09 19.37
N ASP A 225 -1.22 17.82 19.17
CA ASP A 225 -1.00 18.67 17.98
C ASP A 225 0.12 18.16 17.04
N GLU A 226 1.02 17.28 17.49
CA GLU A 226 2.04 16.63 16.65
C GLU A 226 1.66 15.22 16.19
N SER A 227 0.45 14.74 16.53
CA SER A 227 -0.04 13.39 16.22
C SER A 227 0.16 13.01 14.75
N LEU A 228 -0.14 13.91 13.82
CA LEU A 228 -0.02 13.62 12.38
C LEU A 228 1.43 13.44 11.92
N VAL A 229 2.35 14.30 12.38
CA VAL A 229 3.78 14.22 11.99
C VAL A 229 4.43 12.99 12.63
N VAL A 230 4.09 12.71 13.89
CA VAL A 230 4.51 11.51 14.63
C VAL A 230 4.02 10.24 13.93
N HIS A 231 2.74 10.18 13.56
CA HIS A 231 2.18 9.03 12.84
C HIS A 231 2.72 8.90 11.42
N ALA A 232 2.92 10.02 10.71
CA ALA A 232 3.48 10.03 9.37
C ALA A 232 4.96 9.59 9.35
N THR A 233 5.77 10.05 10.31
CA THR A 233 7.18 9.66 10.42
C THR A 233 7.33 8.20 10.85
N ALA A 234 6.53 7.73 11.81
CA ALA A 234 6.47 6.33 12.21
C ALA A 234 6.01 5.43 11.06
N GLY A 235 4.96 5.82 10.32
CA GLY A 235 4.48 5.12 9.14
C GLY A 235 5.50 5.08 8.02
N ALA A 236 6.18 6.21 7.75
CA ALA A 236 7.25 6.30 6.77
C ALA A 236 8.44 5.39 7.10
N ALA A 237 8.90 5.39 8.36
CA ALA A 237 9.99 4.54 8.82
C ALA A 237 9.60 3.05 8.73
N ALA A 238 8.39 2.72 9.18
CA ALA A 238 7.85 1.37 9.12
C ALA A 238 7.72 0.84 7.69
N GLY A 239 7.18 1.66 6.78
CA GLY A 239 7.06 1.30 5.37
C GLY A 239 8.39 1.21 4.65
N ALA A 240 9.36 2.08 4.97
CA ALA A 240 10.72 1.98 4.44
C ALA A 240 11.40 0.68 4.88
N LEU A 241 11.30 0.30 6.16
CA LEU A 241 11.88 -0.95 6.65
C LEU A 241 11.19 -2.19 6.05
N ALA A 242 9.85 -2.18 5.99
CA ALA A 242 9.07 -3.23 5.34
C ALA A 242 9.43 -3.37 3.86
N ALA A 243 9.60 -2.25 3.15
CA ALA A 243 10.04 -2.23 1.77
C ALA A 243 11.45 -2.81 1.59
N ALA A 244 12.39 -2.47 2.48
CA ALA A 244 13.75 -3.00 2.44
C ALA A 244 13.77 -4.52 2.62
N LEU A 245 13.11 -5.02 3.66
CA LEU A 245 13.10 -6.45 4.00
C LEU A 245 12.36 -7.30 2.96
N THR A 246 11.33 -6.74 2.33
CA THR A 246 10.59 -7.43 1.25
C THR A 246 11.15 -7.16 -0.15
N THR A 247 12.30 -6.48 -0.27
CA THR A 247 12.95 -6.25 -1.58
C THR A 247 13.26 -7.55 -2.34
N PRO A 248 13.77 -8.62 -1.71
CA PRO A 248 14.04 -9.87 -2.44
C PRO A 248 12.81 -10.47 -3.14
N LEU A 249 11.65 -10.45 -2.48
CA LEU A 249 10.41 -10.97 -3.06
C LEU A 249 9.88 -10.06 -4.18
N ASP A 250 10.05 -8.76 -4.04
CA ASP A 250 9.68 -7.76 -5.05
C ASP A 250 10.58 -7.85 -6.29
N VAL A 251 11.89 -8.12 -6.13
CA VAL A 251 12.78 -8.43 -7.27
C VAL A 251 12.31 -9.69 -8.00
N VAL A 252 11.94 -10.76 -7.27
CA VAL A 252 11.39 -11.98 -7.88
C VAL A 252 10.08 -11.69 -8.62
N LYS A 253 9.19 -10.89 -8.02
CA LYS A 253 7.93 -10.44 -8.62
C LYS A 253 8.20 -9.72 -9.95
N THR A 254 9.09 -8.72 -9.94
CA THR A 254 9.44 -7.92 -11.12
C THR A 254 10.10 -8.76 -12.21
N GLN A 255 11.00 -9.67 -11.86
CA GLN A 255 11.63 -10.59 -12.82
C GLN A 255 10.60 -11.50 -13.51
N LEU A 256 9.62 -12.02 -12.76
CA LEU A 256 8.54 -12.83 -13.34
C LEU A 256 7.58 -12.02 -14.22
N GLN A 257 7.36 -10.73 -13.91
CA GLN A 257 6.51 -9.84 -14.71
C GLN A 257 7.19 -9.43 -16.03
N CYS A 258 8.51 -9.27 -16.00
CA CYS A 258 9.32 -8.84 -17.14
C CYS A 258 9.95 -9.98 -17.95
N GLN A 259 9.77 -11.24 -17.53
CA GLN A 259 10.43 -12.40 -18.14
C GLN A 259 10.23 -12.48 -19.65
N GLY A 260 11.28 -12.84 -20.38
CA GLY A 260 11.22 -13.05 -21.84
C GLY A 260 11.14 -11.78 -22.68
N VAL A 261 11.23 -10.58 -22.09
CA VAL A 261 11.14 -9.29 -22.78
C VAL A 261 12.41 -8.46 -22.54
N CYS A 262 12.88 -7.71 -23.54
CA CYS A 262 14.02 -6.79 -23.43
C CYS A 262 15.30 -7.38 -22.81
N GLY A 263 15.57 -8.67 -23.07
CA GLY A 263 16.73 -9.37 -22.53
C GLY A 263 16.58 -9.88 -21.09
N CYS A 264 15.38 -9.79 -20.50
CA CYS A 264 15.06 -10.45 -19.24
C CYS A 264 15.02 -11.97 -19.42
N ASP A 265 15.46 -12.69 -18.40
CA ASP A 265 15.48 -14.15 -18.39
C ASP A 265 14.07 -14.73 -18.55
N ARG A 266 13.97 -15.86 -19.25
CA ARG A 266 12.73 -16.64 -19.31
C ARG A 266 12.82 -17.80 -18.31
N PHE A 267 11.89 -17.84 -17.36
CA PHE A 267 11.87 -18.88 -16.34
C PHE A 267 11.00 -20.04 -16.80
N SER A 268 11.49 -21.28 -16.62
CA SER A 268 10.70 -22.49 -16.91
C SER A 268 9.61 -22.76 -15.87
N SER A 269 9.72 -22.11 -14.71
CA SER A 269 8.90 -22.32 -13.52
C SER A 269 8.60 -20.98 -12.86
N THR A 270 7.37 -20.78 -12.40
CA THR A 270 6.96 -19.62 -11.58
C THR A 270 7.33 -19.78 -10.11
N SER A 271 8.13 -20.79 -9.77
CA SER A 271 8.61 -21.04 -8.42
C SER A 271 9.59 -19.97 -7.97
N ILE A 272 9.27 -19.32 -6.84
CA ILE A 272 10.11 -18.32 -6.18
C ILE A 272 11.53 -18.85 -5.97
N ARG A 273 11.67 -20.12 -5.56
CA ARG A 273 12.97 -20.76 -5.30
C ARG A 273 13.84 -20.82 -6.56
N ASP A 274 13.23 -21.13 -7.71
CA ASP A 274 13.97 -21.30 -8.97
C ASP A 274 14.43 -19.95 -9.50
N VAL A 275 13.59 -18.91 -9.36
CA VAL A 275 13.94 -17.53 -9.70
C VAL A 275 15.06 -17.02 -8.79
N VAL A 276 14.93 -17.16 -7.46
CA VAL A 276 15.97 -16.78 -6.49
C VAL A 276 17.29 -17.47 -6.79
N ARG A 277 17.27 -18.79 -7.04
CA ARG A 277 18.47 -19.55 -7.40
C ARG A 277 19.13 -19.03 -8.68
N THR A 278 18.33 -18.66 -9.68
CA THR A 278 18.83 -18.12 -10.95
C THR A 278 19.48 -16.75 -10.74
N ILE A 279 18.82 -15.86 -9.99
CA ILE A 279 19.37 -14.54 -9.65
C ILE A 279 20.68 -14.69 -8.88
N VAL A 280 20.71 -15.51 -7.81
CA VAL A 280 21.92 -15.68 -7.00
C VAL A 280 23.08 -16.28 -7.80
N ARG A 281 22.80 -17.19 -8.75
CA ARG A 281 23.83 -17.77 -9.62
C ARG A 281 24.41 -16.77 -10.63
N LYS A 282 23.59 -15.85 -11.16
CA LYS A 282 24.02 -14.88 -12.19
C LYS A 282 24.57 -13.58 -11.60
N ASP A 283 23.89 -13.06 -10.60
CA ASP A 283 24.05 -11.70 -10.07
C ASP A 283 24.53 -11.68 -8.60
N GLY A 284 24.67 -12.86 -7.97
CA GLY A 284 24.95 -12.98 -6.55
C GLY A 284 23.79 -12.49 -5.67
N TYR A 285 24.05 -12.38 -4.36
CA TYR A 285 23.07 -11.87 -3.39
C TYR A 285 22.72 -10.39 -3.60
N VAL A 286 23.62 -9.62 -4.23
CA VAL A 286 23.38 -8.21 -4.58
C VAL A 286 22.22 -8.09 -5.58
N GLY A 287 22.02 -9.10 -6.44
CA GLY A 287 20.89 -9.16 -7.36
C GLY A 287 19.53 -9.11 -6.66
N LEU A 288 19.39 -9.78 -5.50
CA LEU A 288 18.14 -9.85 -4.74
C LEU A 288 17.77 -8.54 -4.05
N ILE A 289 18.73 -7.64 -3.84
CA ILE A 289 18.48 -6.35 -3.20
C ILE A 289 18.47 -5.20 -4.20
N ARG A 290 18.45 -5.45 -5.51
CA ARG A 290 18.42 -4.38 -6.52
C ARG A 290 17.16 -3.52 -6.38
N GLY A 291 17.32 -2.21 -6.57
CA GLY A 291 16.21 -1.25 -6.45
C GLY A 291 15.73 -0.98 -5.02
N TRP A 292 16.41 -1.49 -3.98
CA TRP A 292 16.02 -1.23 -2.58
C TRP A 292 16.04 0.26 -2.23
N LYS A 293 17.05 1.01 -2.72
CA LYS A 293 17.21 2.45 -2.47
C LYS A 293 16.02 3.28 -2.96
N PRO A 294 15.60 3.24 -4.25
CA PRO A 294 14.43 4.00 -4.67
C PRO A 294 13.17 3.54 -3.94
N ARG A 295 13.01 2.24 -3.65
CA ARG A 295 11.84 1.74 -2.92
C ARG A 295 11.71 2.33 -1.51
N MET A 296 12.83 2.48 -0.79
CA MET A 296 12.83 3.07 0.56
C MET A 296 12.72 4.61 0.53
N LEU A 297 13.58 5.26 -0.26
CA LEU A 297 13.71 6.73 -0.26
C LEU A 297 12.43 7.44 -0.65
N PHE A 298 11.63 6.81 -1.51
CA PHE A 298 10.43 7.41 -2.07
C PHE A 298 9.13 6.94 -1.42
N HIS A 299 9.21 6.11 -0.37
CA HIS A 299 8.03 5.69 0.38
C HIS A 299 7.40 6.87 1.14
N ALA A 300 8.22 7.63 1.88
CA ALA A 300 7.73 8.79 2.65
C ALA A 300 7.18 9.91 1.74
N PRO A 301 7.85 10.31 0.63
CA PRO A 301 7.29 11.23 -0.35
C PRO A 301 5.96 10.77 -0.95
N ALA A 302 5.82 9.48 -1.30
CA ALA A 302 4.57 8.94 -1.84
C ALA A 302 3.42 9.11 -0.84
N ALA A 303 3.64 8.69 0.41
CA ALA A 303 2.66 8.85 1.48
C ALA A 303 2.31 10.32 1.71
N ALA A 304 3.30 11.22 1.74
CA ALA A 304 3.09 12.65 1.93
C ALA A 304 2.27 13.28 0.78
N ILE A 305 2.50 12.88 -0.47
CA ILE A 305 1.72 13.35 -1.63
C ILE A 305 0.28 12.88 -1.51
N CYS A 306 0.08 11.59 -1.19
CA CYS A 306 -1.25 11.00 -1.04
C CYS A 306 -2.05 11.71 0.06
N TRP A 307 -1.49 11.81 1.28
CA TRP A 307 -2.14 12.47 2.42
C TRP A 307 -2.40 13.95 2.17
N SER A 308 -1.41 14.70 1.67
CA SER A 308 -1.59 16.12 1.37
C SER A 308 -2.70 16.35 0.34
N THR A 309 -2.77 15.48 -0.68
CA THR A 309 -3.82 15.58 -1.70
C THR A 309 -5.18 15.19 -1.14
N TYR A 310 -5.24 14.17 -0.29
CA TYR A 310 -6.47 13.73 0.37
C TYR A 310 -7.05 14.84 1.26
N GLU A 311 -6.24 15.44 2.13
CA GLU A 311 -6.66 16.55 2.99
C GLU A 311 -7.06 17.78 2.18
N ALA A 312 -6.33 18.12 1.11
CA ALA A 312 -6.71 19.21 0.21
C ALA A 312 -8.07 18.96 -0.46
N ALA A 313 -8.32 17.72 -0.91
CA ALA A 313 -9.59 17.35 -1.53
C ALA A 313 -10.75 17.38 -0.52
N LYS A 314 -10.54 16.93 0.72
CA LYS A 314 -11.54 17.05 1.80
C LYS A 314 -11.86 18.52 2.09
N SER A 315 -10.84 19.36 2.26
CA SER A 315 -11.02 20.81 2.51
C SER A 315 -11.83 21.48 1.40
N PHE A 316 -11.57 21.13 0.14
CA PHE A 316 -12.37 21.61 -0.99
C PHE A 316 -13.86 21.22 -0.88
N PHE A 317 -14.16 19.97 -0.50
CA PHE A 317 -15.55 19.54 -0.30
C PHE A 317 -16.22 20.22 0.90
N HIS A 318 -15.48 20.48 1.98
CA HIS A 318 -15.99 21.28 3.10
C HIS A 318 -16.43 22.68 2.66
N GLU A 319 -15.59 23.37 1.87
CA GLU A 319 -15.91 24.70 1.33
C GLU A 319 -17.13 24.67 0.40
N LEU A 320 -17.24 23.64 -0.45
CA LEU A 320 -18.41 23.44 -1.31
C LEU A 320 -19.69 23.20 -0.50
N ASN A 321 -19.64 22.37 0.54
CA ASN A 321 -20.81 22.10 1.38
C ASN A 321 -21.21 23.36 2.18
N ALA A 322 -20.23 24.12 2.68
CA ALA A 322 -20.47 25.38 3.38
C ALA A 322 -21.15 26.43 2.47
N SER A 323 -20.65 26.61 1.25
CA SER A 323 -21.24 27.55 0.27
C SER A 323 -22.64 27.13 -0.21
N ALA A 324 -22.88 25.82 -0.37
CA ALA A 324 -24.20 25.29 -0.69
C ALA A 324 -25.22 25.47 0.46
N SER A 325 -24.76 25.41 1.72
CA SER A 325 -25.62 25.64 2.89
C SER A 325 -26.01 27.11 3.07
N SER A 326 -25.11 28.05 2.73
CA SER A 326 -25.36 29.49 2.79
C SER A 326 -26.31 30.02 1.71
N SER A 327 -26.61 29.21 0.68
CA SER A 327 -27.43 29.61 -0.48
C SER A 327 -28.85 29.02 -0.48
N ARG A 328 -29.23 28.25 0.56
CA ARG A 328 -30.61 27.82 0.77
C ARG A 328 -31.36 28.86 1.63
N PRO A 329 -32.45 29.47 1.12
CA PRO A 329 -33.26 30.42 1.87
C PRO A 329 -34.04 29.74 3.00
#